data_AF-A0AAV9Y162-F1
#
_entry.id   AF-A0AAV9Y162-F1
#
_cell.length_a   1.000
_cell.length_b   1.000
_cell.length_c   1.000
_cell.angle_alpha   90.00
_cell.angle_beta   90.00
_cell.angle_gamma   90.00
#
_symmetry.space_group_name_H-M   'P 1'
#
loop_
_entity.id
_entity.type
_entity.pdbx_description
1 polymer ?
#
loop_
_entity_poly.entity_id
_entity_poly.type
_entity_poly.pdbx_seq_one_letter_code
_entity_poly.pdbx_strand_id
1 'polypeptide(L)'
;MDNERAIGSINSSYLNFGIENSTFVGNGATSCSKKLDDLIELLIYVQLIISLFLCIGRTDYNFILYLLGYYIFCAEAAPIDINSLIRKITGIRRYLILVILAALIEVVWLSFAISGWTCLNNQSPDVCFVEDFQMNWELQLHIYIIWGSLVNLILKFILGISCWMWIDRERNKLESISIKPLLFSW
;
A
#
# COMPACT_ATOMS: atom_id res chain seq x y z
N MET A 1 18.49 49.22 -36.07
CA MET A 1 18.69 47.76 -36.05
C MET A 1 18.28 47.24 -34.68
N ASP A 2 16.96 47.23 -34.47
CA ASP A 2 16.14 46.14 -33.95
C ASP A 2 16.92 44.94 -33.34
N ASN A 3 16.72 44.68 -32.04
CA ASN A 3 15.77 43.64 -31.64
C ASN A 3 15.61 43.58 -30.11
N GLU A 4 14.35 43.57 -29.69
CA GLU A 4 13.88 43.32 -28.34
C GLU A 4 14.33 41.93 -27.83
N ARG A 5 14.84 41.88 -26.59
CA ARG A 5 14.65 40.72 -25.73
C ARG A 5 14.10 41.19 -24.39
N ALA A 6 12.79 41.42 -24.40
CA ALA A 6 11.98 41.32 -23.21
C ALA A 6 11.74 39.83 -22.91
N ILE A 7 12.38 39.30 -21.88
CA ILE A 7 11.85 38.25 -21.00
C ILE A 7 12.39 38.65 -19.62
N GLY A 8 11.65 39.42 -18.82
CA GLY A 8 10.34 39.01 -18.32
C GLY A 8 10.58 38.31 -16.99
N SER A 9 10.66 39.12 -15.94
CA SER A 9 10.70 38.73 -14.53
C SER A 9 9.73 37.59 -14.23
N ILE A 10 10.24 36.42 -13.88
CA ILE A 10 9.42 35.39 -13.22
C ILE A 10 9.65 35.56 -11.72
N ASN A 11 8.73 36.30 -11.13
CA ASN A 11 8.64 36.54 -9.69
C ASN A 11 8.60 35.20 -8.93
N SER A 12 9.52 35.09 -7.98
CA SER A 12 9.57 34.10 -6.91
C SER A 12 8.43 34.36 -5.89
N SER A 13 7.18 34.32 -6.33
CA SER A 13 6.05 34.70 -5.47
C SER A 13 4.75 33.97 -5.77
N TYR A 14 4.78 32.67 -6.07
CA TYR A 14 3.59 31.81 -5.97
C TYR A 14 4.02 30.37 -5.75
N LEU A 15 4.04 29.95 -4.49
CA LEU A 15 3.70 28.60 -4.02
C LEU A 15 3.75 28.64 -2.50
N ASN A 16 2.86 29.46 -1.93
CA ASN A 16 2.54 29.41 -0.52
C ASN A 16 1.63 28.18 -0.35
N PHE A 17 2.23 27.02 -0.09
CA PHE A 17 1.48 25.84 0.35
C PHE A 17 0.96 26.12 1.77
N GLY A 18 -0.20 26.78 1.82
CA GLY A 18 -1.16 26.77 2.94
C GLY A 18 -0.58 26.72 4.34
N ILE A 19 0.08 27.80 4.77
CA ILE A 19 0.01 28.25 6.17
C ILE A 19 -0.87 29.49 6.18
N GLU A 20 -2.19 29.31 6.03
CA GLU A 20 -3.13 30.37 6.35
C GLU A 20 -4.31 29.83 7.16
N ASN A 21 -4.52 30.53 8.26
CA ASN A 21 -5.52 30.34 9.28
C ASN A 21 -6.89 29.94 8.73
N SER A 22 -7.50 29.00 9.44
CA SER A 22 -8.93 28.83 9.63
C SER A 22 -9.76 30.09 9.32
N THR A 23 -10.41 30.12 8.15
CA THR A 23 -11.82 30.48 7.90
C THR A 23 -12.05 30.77 6.40
N PHE A 24 -12.46 29.78 5.61
CA PHE A 24 -13.60 29.91 4.66
C PHE A 24 -13.85 28.59 3.89
N VAL A 25 -14.99 27.98 4.20
CA VAL A 25 -15.90 27.16 3.40
C VAL A 25 -15.34 26.44 2.16
N GLY A 26 -15.03 25.15 2.36
CA GLY A 26 -14.78 24.14 1.33
C GLY A 26 -14.82 22.72 1.92
N ASN A 27 -15.86 22.42 2.72
CA ASN A 27 -15.89 21.33 3.72
C ASN A 27 -15.94 19.87 3.18
N GLY A 28 -15.68 19.62 1.90
CA GLY A 28 -15.73 18.26 1.31
C GLY A 28 -14.36 17.62 1.07
N ALA A 29 -13.42 18.37 0.50
CA ALA A 29 -12.21 17.77 -0.09
C ALA A 29 -11.09 17.49 0.94
N THR A 30 -10.96 18.29 1.99
CA THR A 30 -9.90 18.11 3.00
C THR A 30 -10.20 16.96 3.96
N SER A 31 -11.46 16.77 4.34
CA SER A 31 -11.92 15.69 5.24
C SER A 31 -11.67 14.29 4.67
N CYS A 32 -11.84 14.11 3.36
CA CYS A 32 -11.57 12.84 2.70
C CYS A 32 -10.06 12.53 2.57
N SER A 33 -9.17 13.54 2.60
CA SER A 33 -7.69 13.34 2.57
C SER A 33 -7.22 12.65 3.82
N LYS A 34 -7.49 13.31 4.95
CA LYS A 34 -7.04 12.85 6.24
C LYS A 34 -7.55 11.44 6.53
N LYS A 35 -8.82 11.16 6.18
CA LYS A 35 -9.44 9.84 6.35
C LYS A 35 -8.77 8.73 5.54
N LEU A 36 -8.29 9.01 4.32
CA LEU A 36 -7.64 8.00 3.48
C LEU A 36 -6.21 7.73 3.95
N ASP A 37 -5.49 8.78 4.32
CA ASP A 37 -4.15 8.66 4.90
C ASP A 37 -4.22 7.86 6.22
N ASP A 38 -5.10 8.27 7.15
CA ASP A 38 -5.33 7.58 8.43
C ASP A 38 -5.72 6.10 8.23
N LEU A 39 -6.52 5.79 7.20
CA LEU A 39 -6.90 4.42 6.85
C LEU A 39 -5.71 3.61 6.37
N ILE A 40 -4.88 4.16 5.48
CA ILE A 40 -3.68 3.48 4.97
C ILE A 40 -2.71 3.19 6.10
N GLU A 41 -2.46 4.17 6.98
CA GLU A 41 -1.61 4.00 8.15
C GLU A 41 -2.13 2.89 9.07
N LEU A 42 -3.43 2.90 9.39
CA LEU A 42 -4.06 1.88 10.21
C LEU A 42 -3.91 0.48 9.58
N LEU A 43 -4.16 0.35 8.27
CA LEU A 43 -4.01 -0.91 7.56
C LEU A 43 -2.57 -1.44 7.65
N ILE A 44 -1.58 -0.58 7.45
CA ILE A 44 -0.16 -0.93 7.56
C ILE A 44 0.17 -1.41 8.98
N TYR A 45 -0.29 -0.71 10.03
CA TYR A 45 -0.07 -1.13 11.41
C TYR A 45 -0.70 -2.48 11.73
N VAL A 46 -1.96 -2.69 11.34
CA VAL A 46 -2.66 -3.96 11.56
C VAL A 46 -1.94 -5.09 10.82
N GLN A 47 -1.48 -4.86 9.59
CA GLN A 47 -0.74 -5.85 8.83
C GLN A 47 0.64 -6.16 9.41
N LEU A 48 1.36 -5.17 9.95
CA LEU A 48 2.62 -5.41 10.68
C LEU A 48 2.41 -6.34 11.87
N ILE A 49 1.37 -6.09 12.67
CA ILE A 49 1.02 -6.93 13.82
C ILE A 49 0.68 -8.34 13.36
N ILE A 50 -0.18 -8.48 12.35
CA ILE A 50 -0.55 -9.79 11.81
C ILE A 50 0.67 -10.54 11.28
N SER A 51 1.56 -9.87 10.54
CA SER A 51 2.78 -10.50 10.04
C SER A 51 3.72 -10.95 11.16
N LEU A 52 3.83 -10.21 12.26
CA LEU A 52 4.60 -10.66 13.43
C LEU A 52 4.03 -11.95 14.03
N PHE A 53 2.71 -12.08 14.11
CA PHE A 53 2.08 -13.32 14.57
C PHE A 53 2.25 -14.46 13.57
N LEU A 54 2.11 -14.19 12.27
CA LEU A 54 2.33 -15.19 11.22
C LEU A 54 3.79 -15.68 11.18
N CYS A 55 4.75 -14.82 11.53
CA CYS A 55 6.18 -15.20 11.66
C CYS A 55 6.43 -16.35 12.65
N ILE A 56 5.54 -16.58 13.64
CA ILE A 56 5.66 -17.69 14.59
C ILE A 56 5.44 -19.04 13.87
N GLY A 57 4.56 -19.03 12.86
CA GLY A 57 4.12 -20.22 12.16
C GLY A 57 4.72 -20.43 10.77
N ARG A 58 5.30 -19.38 10.16
CA ARG A 58 5.95 -19.43 8.85
C ARG A 58 6.92 -18.27 8.69
N THR A 59 7.93 -18.41 7.83
CA THR A 59 8.78 -17.28 7.43
C THR A 59 7.95 -16.30 6.61
N ASP A 60 7.62 -15.12 7.17
CA ASP A 60 6.77 -14.12 6.51
C ASP A 60 7.58 -12.92 5.98
N TYR A 61 7.85 -12.92 4.68
CA TYR A 61 8.52 -11.80 3.99
C TYR A 61 7.64 -10.53 3.92
N ASN A 62 6.34 -10.63 4.21
CA ASN A 62 5.43 -9.50 4.18
C ASN A 62 5.75 -8.45 5.25
N PHE A 63 6.44 -8.83 6.34
CA PHE A 63 6.83 -7.88 7.38
C PHE A 63 7.69 -6.73 6.83
N ILE A 64 8.69 -7.05 5.99
CA ILE A 64 9.56 -6.05 5.35
C ILE A 64 8.76 -5.16 4.40
N LEU A 65 7.81 -5.75 3.66
CA LEU A 65 6.91 -5.01 2.79
C LEU A 65 6.11 -3.97 3.59
N TYR A 66 5.52 -4.34 4.73
CA TYR A 66 4.75 -3.40 5.53
C TYR A 66 5.62 -2.34 6.21
N LEU A 67 6.86 -2.66 6.58
CA LEU A 67 7.84 -1.65 7.03
C LEU A 67 8.16 -0.63 5.93
N LEU A 68 8.28 -1.06 4.68
CA LEU A 68 8.46 -0.15 3.55
C LEU A 68 7.25 0.76 3.37
N GLY A 69 6.03 0.21 3.47
CA GLY A 69 4.80 0.99 3.44
C GLY A 69 4.75 2.03 4.56
N TYR A 70 5.09 1.62 5.79
CA TYR A 70 5.18 2.51 6.94
C TYR A 70 6.17 3.66 6.69
N TYR A 71 7.33 3.37 6.12
CA TYR A 71 8.30 4.41 5.80
C TYR A 71 7.74 5.45 4.80
N ILE A 72 7.06 4.98 3.74
CA ILE A 72 6.53 5.84 2.68
C ILE A 72 5.35 6.72 3.17
N PHE A 73 4.46 6.16 3.98
CA PHE A 73 3.26 6.86 4.43
C PHE A 73 3.44 7.61 5.75
N CYS A 74 4.08 7.00 6.73
CA CYS A 74 4.14 7.52 8.10
C CYS A 74 5.46 8.23 8.44
N ALA A 75 6.60 7.76 7.90
CA ALA A 75 7.91 8.30 8.25
C ALA A 75 8.38 9.42 7.31
N GLU A 76 8.04 9.35 6.02
CA GLU A 76 8.37 10.41 5.06
C GLU A 76 7.50 11.66 5.34
N ALA A 77 8.16 12.80 5.52
CA ALA A 77 7.49 14.07 5.75
C ALA A 77 6.51 14.42 4.62
N ALA A 78 5.47 15.19 4.96
CA ALA A 78 4.52 15.67 3.97
C ALA A 78 5.24 16.43 2.83
N PRO A 79 4.86 16.20 1.56
CA PRO A 79 5.52 16.86 0.43
C PRO A 79 5.32 18.38 0.49
N ILE A 80 6.42 19.12 0.42
CA ILE A 80 6.45 20.59 0.53
C ILE A 80 6.42 21.24 -0.87
N ASP A 81 6.82 20.49 -1.90
CA ASP A 81 6.92 20.95 -3.29
C ASP A 81 6.36 19.93 -4.29
N ILE A 82 6.11 20.37 -5.52
CA ILE A 82 5.55 19.52 -6.58
C ILE A 82 6.48 18.32 -6.89
N ASN A 83 7.80 18.52 -6.84
CA ASN A 83 8.76 17.46 -7.10
C ASN A 83 8.75 16.39 -6.01
N SER A 84 8.63 16.76 -4.72
CA SER A 84 8.45 15.77 -3.65
C SER A 84 7.13 15.03 -3.75
N LEU A 85 6.05 15.69 -4.20
CA LEU A 85 4.77 15.01 -4.47
C LEU A 85 4.89 13.97 -5.59
N ILE A 86 5.53 14.31 -6.71
CA ILE A 86 5.79 13.36 -7.82
C ILE A 86 6.65 12.18 -7.36
N ARG A 87 7.67 12.44 -6.53
CA ARG A 87 8.52 11.40 -5.94
C ARG A 87 7.70 10.48 -5.03
N LYS A 88 6.84 11.03 -4.17
CA LYS A 88 5.96 10.26 -3.29
C LYS A 88 4.98 9.39 -4.07
N ILE A 89 4.34 9.94 -5.10
CA ILE A 89 3.46 9.18 -6.02
C ILE A 89 4.22 8.01 -6.65
N THR A 90 5.44 8.25 -7.14
CA THR A 90 6.29 7.21 -7.76
C THR A 90 6.68 6.13 -6.74
N GLY A 91 6.99 6.52 -5.50
CA GLY A 91 7.28 5.60 -4.40
C GLY A 91 6.09 4.70 -4.07
N ILE A 92 4.91 5.29 -3.87
CA ILE A 92 3.68 4.55 -3.58
C ILE A 92 3.28 3.64 -4.75
N ARG A 93 3.52 4.07 -5.99
CA ARG A 93 3.28 3.23 -7.18
C ARG A 93 4.15 1.97 -7.17
N ARG A 94 5.44 2.10 -6.86
CA ARG A 94 6.34 0.94 -6.74
C ARG A 94 5.94 0.05 -5.58
N TYR A 95 5.56 0.65 -4.45
CA TYR A 95 5.04 -0.07 -3.31
C TYR A 95 3.78 -0.89 -3.65
N LEU A 96 2.82 -0.29 -4.38
CA LEU A 96 1.60 -0.97 -4.83
C LEU A 96 1.92 -2.21 -5.69
N ILE A 97 2.89 -2.13 -6.59
CA ILE A 97 3.33 -3.30 -7.38
C ILE A 97 3.85 -4.41 -6.47
N LEU A 98 4.63 -4.07 -5.44
CA LEU A 98 5.11 -5.05 -4.47
C LEU A 98 3.97 -5.67 -3.65
N VAL A 99 2.96 -4.89 -3.27
CA VAL A 99 1.75 -5.40 -2.59
C VAL A 99 0.98 -6.39 -3.47
N ILE A 100 0.85 -6.10 -4.77
CA ILE A 100 0.20 -7.00 -5.73
C ILE A 100 0.98 -8.30 -5.88
N LEU A 101 2.30 -8.23 -6.06
CA LEU A 101 3.16 -9.41 -6.15
C LEU A 101 3.09 -10.26 -4.88
N ALA A 102 3.15 -9.63 -3.71
CA ALA A 102 3.01 -10.32 -2.43
C ALA A 102 1.65 -10.98 -2.27
N ALA A 103 0.56 -10.35 -2.74
CA ALA A 103 -0.77 -10.95 -2.74
C ALA A 103 -0.85 -12.18 -3.65
N LEU A 104 -0.23 -12.16 -4.83
CA LEU A 104 -0.18 -13.33 -5.72
C LEU A 104 0.57 -14.51 -5.10
N ILE A 105 1.72 -14.24 -4.48
CA ILE A 105 2.49 -15.26 -3.74
C ILE A 105 1.66 -15.85 -2.60
N GLU A 106 0.95 -15.00 -1.86
CA GLU A 106 0.06 -15.39 -0.77
C GLU A 106 -1.09 -16.29 -1.26
N VAL A 107 -1.70 -15.98 -2.41
CA VAL A 107 -2.75 -16.81 -3.02
C VAL A 107 -2.23 -18.19 -3.40
N VAL A 108 -1.04 -18.27 -3.99
CA VAL A 108 -0.39 -19.55 -4.34
C VAL A 108 -0.13 -20.36 -3.08
N TRP A 109 0.44 -19.72 -2.05
CA TRP A 109 0.71 -20.39 -0.77
C TRP A 109 -0.57 -20.88 -0.08
N LEU A 110 -1.61 -20.05 -0.01
CA LEU A 110 -2.90 -20.43 0.56
C LEU A 110 -3.53 -21.60 -0.21
N SER A 111 -3.38 -21.64 -1.54
CA SER A 111 -3.87 -22.75 -2.36
C SER A 111 -3.19 -24.06 -1.97
N PHE A 112 -1.87 -24.07 -1.77
CA PHE A 112 -1.15 -25.24 -1.28
C PHE A 112 -1.56 -25.62 0.15
N ALA A 113 -1.65 -24.65 1.06
CA ALA A 113 -2.01 -24.87 2.46
C ALA A 113 -3.43 -25.44 2.62
N ILE A 114 -4.40 -24.90 1.86
CA ILE A 114 -5.78 -25.38 1.85
C ILE A 114 -5.86 -26.78 1.23
N SER A 115 -5.12 -27.04 0.14
CA SER A 115 -5.10 -28.36 -0.50
C SER A 115 -4.54 -29.44 0.42
N GLY A 116 -3.47 -29.14 1.17
CA GLY A 116 -2.94 -30.03 2.19
C GLY A 116 -3.95 -30.28 3.32
N TRP A 117 -4.64 -29.23 3.78
CA TRP A 117 -5.65 -29.33 4.82
C TRP A 117 -6.89 -30.14 4.41
N THR A 118 -7.42 -29.92 3.22
CA THR A 118 -8.63 -30.61 2.72
C THR A 118 -8.35 -32.08 2.42
N CYS A 119 -7.13 -32.41 1.98
CA CYS A 119 -6.72 -33.78 1.73
C CYS A 119 -6.75 -34.62 3.03
N LEU A 120 -6.23 -34.09 4.13
CA LEU A 120 -6.17 -34.76 5.43
C LEU A 120 -7.54 -35.12 6.01
N ASN A 121 -8.57 -34.32 5.72
CA ASN A 121 -9.91 -34.50 6.27
C ASN A 121 -10.83 -35.40 5.43
N ASN A 122 -10.47 -35.71 4.17
CA ASN A 122 -11.37 -36.39 3.22
C ASN A 122 -10.77 -37.63 2.51
N GLN A 123 -9.47 -37.89 2.59
CA GLN A 123 -8.83 -39.03 1.90
C GLN A 123 -7.82 -39.77 2.78
N SER A 124 -7.50 -41.02 2.41
CA SER A 124 -6.46 -41.82 3.06
C SER A 124 -5.09 -41.12 2.97
N PRO A 125 -4.29 -41.10 4.06
CA PRO A 125 -3.04 -40.33 4.16
C PRO A 125 -2.05 -40.61 3.02
N ASP A 126 -2.05 -41.82 2.46
CA ASP A 126 -1.21 -42.30 1.36
C ASP A 126 -1.34 -41.53 0.03
N VAL A 127 -2.38 -40.68 -0.13
CA VAL A 127 -2.62 -39.87 -1.34
C VAL A 127 -2.27 -38.39 -1.11
N CYS A 128 -2.05 -38.00 0.15
CA CYS A 128 -1.77 -36.63 0.52
C CYS A 128 -0.26 -36.39 0.53
N PHE A 129 0.18 -35.30 -0.10
CA PHE A 129 1.59 -34.91 -0.31
C PHE A 129 2.42 -34.65 0.97
N VAL A 130 1.95 -35.03 2.16
CA VAL A 130 2.48 -34.57 3.46
C VAL A 130 2.45 -35.69 4.52
N GLU A 131 3.09 -36.83 4.27
CA GLU A 131 3.15 -37.92 5.27
C GLU A 131 4.15 -37.68 6.40
N ASP A 132 5.16 -36.80 6.23
CA ASP A 132 6.31 -36.76 7.16
C ASP A 132 6.34 -35.61 8.20
N PHE A 133 5.31 -34.76 8.29
CA PHE A 133 5.39 -33.52 9.11
C PHE A 133 4.14 -33.21 9.93
N GLN A 134 3.58 -34.15 10.70
CA GLN A 134 2.42 -33.82 11.56
C GLN A 134 2.58 -34.30 12.99
N MET A 135 2.90 -33.36 13.88
CA MET A 135 2.55 -33.46 15.29
C MET A 135 1.19 -32.79 15.55
N ASN A 136 0.34 -33.39 16.38
CA ASN A 136 -1.05 -32.92 16.62
C ASN A 136 -1.20 -31.44 17.05
N TRP A 137 -0.16 -30.81 17.62
CA TRP A 137 -0.18 -29.39 17.99
C TRP A 137 -0.01 -28.46 16.77
N GLU A 138 0.59 -28.95 15.69
CA GLU A 138 0.74 -28.21 14.44
C GLU A 138 -0.60 -28.02 13.75
N LEU A 139 -1.57 -28.92 13.94
CA LEU A 139 -2.88 -28.84 13.29
C LEU A 139 -3.66 -27.57 13.69
N GLN A 140 -3.71 -27.26 14.99
CA GLN A 140 -4.40 -26.06 15.48
C GLN A 140 -3.67 -24.79 15.04
N LEU A 141 -2.33 -24.79 15.16
CA LEU A 141 -1.48 -23.68 14.73
C LEU A 141 -1.61 -23.44 13.22
N HIS A 142 -1.72 -24.50 12.42
CA HIS A 142 -1.90 -24.44 10.96
C HIS A 142 -3.25 -23.83 10.57
N ILE A 143 -4.34 -24.13 11.30
CA ILE A 143 -5.63 -23.46 11.10
C ILE A 143 -5.49 -21.95 11.36
N TYR A 144 -4.86 -21.57 12.47
CA TYR A 144 -4.65 -20.16 12.80
C TYR A 144 -3.79 -19.44 11.75
N ILE A 145 -2.74 -20.08 11.23
CA ILE A 145 -1.93 -19.52 10.16
C ILE A 145 -2.76 -19.36 8.87
N ILE A 146 -3.56 -20.35 8.47
CA ILE A 146 -4.41 -20.25 7.28
C ILE A 146 -5.36 -19.05 7.41
N TRP A 147 -6.07 -18.93 8.53
CA TRP A 147 -6.98 -17.81 8.76
C TRP A 147 -6.25 -16.46 8.83
N GLY A 148 -5.11 -16.40 9.51
CA GLY A 148 -4.29 -15.21 9.58
C GLY A 148 -3.79 -14.78 8.20
N SER A 149 -3.34 -15.72 7.37
CA SER A 149 -2.92 -15.48 5.98
C SER A 149 -4.09 -15.02 5.10
N LEU A 150 -5.29 -15.58 5.28
CA LEU A 150 -6.49 -15.15 4.57
C LEU A 150 -6.89 -13.71 4.94
N VAL A 151 -6.92 -13.39 6.23
CA VAL A 151 -7.17 -12.01 6.71
C VAL A 151 -6.10 -11.07 6.18
N ASN A 152 -4.83 -11.48 6.21
CA ASN A 152 -3.73 -10.68 5.69
C ASN A 152 -3.88 -10.41 4.18
N LEU A 153 -4.32 -11.40 3.40
CA LEU A 153 -4.60 -11.24 1.97
C LEU A 153 -5.73 -10.23 1.72
N ILE A 154 -6.82 -10.31 2.48
CA ILE A 154 -7.93 -9.34 2.38
C ILE A 154 -7.42 -7.93 2.69
N LEU A 155 -6.63 -7.77 3.76
CA LEU A 155 -6.05 -6.47 4.12
C LEU A 155 -5.08 -5.96 3.04
N LYS A 156 -4.29 -6.83 2.38
CA LYS A 156 -3.43 -6.42 1.24
C LYS A 156 -4.27 -5.88 0.10
N PHE A 157 -5.41 -6.49 -0.18
CA PHE A 157 -6.32 -6.03 -1.23
C PHE A 157 -6.92 -4.65 -0.90
N ILE A 158 -7.40 -4.47 0.34
CA ILE A 158 -7.92 -3.17 0.80
C ILE A 158 -6.82 -2.11 0.73
N LEU A 159 -5.62 -2.41 1.25
CA LEU A 159 -4.46 -1.52 1.20
C LEU A 159 -4.10 -1.15 -0.24
N GLY A 160 -4.09 -2.12 -1.16
CA GLY A 160 -3.81 -1.88 -2.57
C GLY A 160 -4.82 -0.93 -3.21
N ILE A 161 -6.11 -1.10 -2.93
CA ILE A 161 -7.16 -0.18 -3.39
C ILE A 161 -6.95 1.21 -2.79
N SER A 162 -6.70 1.30 -1.47
CA SER A 162 -6.47 2.59 -0.81
C SER A 162 -5.25 3.32 -1.39
N CYS A 163 -4.15 2.61 -1.65
CA CYS A 163 -2.96 3.17 -2.30
C CYS A 163 -3.27 3.66 -3.72
N TRP A 164 -4.03 2.88 -4.50
CA TRP A 164 -4.48 3.31 -5.83
C TRP A 164 -5.30 4.60 -5.72
N MET A 165 -6.34 4.61 -4.88
CA MET A 165 -7.22 5.78 -4.70
C MET A 165 -6.43 7.02 -4.29
N TRP A 166 -5.41 6.85 -3.46
CA TRP A 166 -4.50 7.92 -3.07
C TRP A 166 -3.71 8.47 -4.27
N ILE A 167 -3.08 7.58 -5.06
CA ILE A 167 -2.32 7.96 -6.27
C ILE A 167 -3.22 8.70 -7.25
N ASP A 168 -4.39 8.14 -7.56
CA ASP A 168 -5.33 8.71 -8.54
C ASP A 168 -5.74 10.13 -8.14
N ARG A 169 -6.05 10.31 -6.85
CA ARG A 169 -6.40 11.62 -6.31
C ARG A 169 -5.27 12.64 -6.43
N GLU A 170 -4.06 12.29 -6.01
CA GLU A 170 -2.94 13.24 -6.07
C GLU A 170 -2.55 13.58 -7.50
N ARG A 171 -2.70 12.63 -8.44
CA ARG A 171 -2.56 12.89 -9.87
C ARG A 171 -3.61 13.86 -10.40
N ASN A 172 -4.89 13.65 -10.05
CA ASN A 172 -5.97 14.55 -10.46
C ASN A 172 -5.75 15.99 -9.95
N LYS A 173 -5.20 16.15 -8.73
CA LYS A 173 -4.80 17.47 -8.20
C LYS A 173 -3.66 18.08 -9.04
N LEU A 174 -2.61 17.32 -9.34
CA LEU A 174 -1.49 17.79 -10.16
C LEU A 174 -1.92 18.22 -11.57
N GLU A 175 -2.80 17.44 -12.21
CA GLU A 175 -3.35 17.74 -13.53
C GLU A 175 -4.23 18.99 -13.53
N SER A 176 -4.92 19.28 -12.42
CA SER A 176 -5.69 20.53 -12.27
C SER A 176 -4.82 21.79 -12.12
N ILE A 177 -3.58 21.63 -11.65
CA ILE A 177 -2.63 22.74 -11.42
C ILE A 177 -1.69 22.94 -12.63
N SER A 178 -1.35 21.86 -13.34
CA SER A 178 -0.46 21.88 -14.51
C SER A 178 -1.26 22.05 -15.80
N ILE A 179 -1.15 23.22 -16.46
CA ILE A 179 -1.76 23.51 -17.78
C ILE A 179 -1.25 22.58 -18.90
N LYS A 180 -0.17 21.82 -18.66
CA LYS A 180 0.25 20.73 -19.54
C LYS A 180 -0.20 19.39 -18.95
N PRO A 181 -0.89 18.52 -19.71
CA PRO A 181 -1.08 17.14 -19.31
C PRO A 181 0.31 16.54 -19.13
N LEU A 182 0.68 16.23 -17.90
CA LEU A 182 1.86 15.45 -17.60
C LEU A 182 1.57 14.04 -18.11
N LEU A 183 1.96 13.81 -19.37
CA LEU A 183 2.05 12.51 -20.03
C LEU A 183 3.04 11.63 -19.24
N PHE A 184 2.65 11.18 -18.05
CA PHE A 184 3.31 10.07 -17.38
C PHE A 184 2.80 8.79 -18.03
N SER A 185 3.56 8.33 -19.02
CA SER A 185 3.47 7.01 -19.60
C SER A 185 3.46 5.94 -18.50
N TRP A 186 2.60 4.95 -18.71
CA TRP A 186 2.47 3.71 -17.96
C TRP A 186 3.83 3.07 -17.63
#